data_AF-A0A353R3Q6-F1
#
_entry.id   AF-A0A353R3Q6-F1
#
_cell.length_a   1.000
_cell.length_b   1.000
_cell.length_c   1.000
_cell.angle_alpha   90.00
_cell.angle_beta   90.00
_cell.angle_gamma   90.00
#
_symmetry.space_group_name_H-M   'P 1'
#
loop_
_entity.id
_entity.type
_entity.pdbx_description
1 polymer ?
#
loop_
_entity_poly.entity_id
_entity_poly.type
_entity_poly.pdbx_seq_one_letter_code
_entity_poly.pdbx_strand_id
1 'polypeptide(L)'
;GDNLFLSSIVAIKPETGEYVWHYQTTPGEGWDYTATQHIILTDLTIDGQQRKVLMQAPKNGFFYVIDRETGKFISADNYVPVSWAEGIDPETGRPIQTNNSYERWPKLQLPSPLGGHNWMPMCLSRDTGYVYIPSQEMAMLYDNDTEFEYIPGYWNTGMKVMKDVVFPAWIDHDLVMALGAKAAKGYLQAWDPVNQRQVWKVEHEGLWNGGVLCTAGNLVMQGNGKGYFAAYAADTGHKLWEFDAQNGIVAPPVTYEIDGEQYISVLAGWGGSVGLSFGMVGNVRENMYPYGRLLTFKLNGKESLPPVQVTKKLPEPMDLEADGDLIAKGDKLYHHNCVYCHGPGAISNPNMVDLRRMDAETHENFIAIVLGGRDAHKTGMIGFSDHLSVEDVQAIHAYLNKVGENTLEREQASGFWKTFKGAIYSVLGAITSFFVSIFNWIMNAGS
;
A
#
# COMPACT_ATOMS: atom_id res chain seq x y z
N GLY A 1 1.52 12.84 25.51
CA GLY A 1 0.10 13.07 25.81
C GLY A 1 -0.75 12.49 24.70
N ASP A 2 -2.07 12.54 24.80
CA ASP A 2 -2.97 11.91 23.82
C ASP A 2 -2.95 12.59 22.43
N ASN A 3 -2.56 13.88 22.37
CA ASN A 3 -2.46 14.68 21.14
C ASN A 3 -3.78 14.75 20.34
N LEU A 4 -4.88 15.08 21.02
CA LEU A 4 -6.19 15.21 20.37
C LEU A 4 -6.18 16.29 19.27
N PHE A 5 -6.80 16.08 18.11
CA PHE A 5 -7.63 14.93 17.70
C PHE A 5 -6.92 13.97 16.72
N LEU A 6 -5.62 13.72 16.87
CA LEU A 6 -4.92 12.74 16.02
C LEU A 6 -5.58 11.36 16.14
N SER A 7 -5.57 10.60 15.03
CA SER A 7 -6.12 9.23 14.96
C SER A 7 -7.49 9.10 15.65
N SER A 8 -8.44 9.95 15.27
CA SER A 8 -9.75 10.04 15.93
C SER A 8 -10.90 10.04 14.92
N ILE A 9 -12.01 9.42 15.34
CA ILE A 9 -13.34 9.64 14.77
C ILE A 9 -13.91 10.87 15.46
N VAL A 10 -14.35 11.87 14.69
CA VAL A 10 -14.90 13.11 15.24
C VAL A 10 -16.29 13.35 14.66
N ALA A 11 -17.28 13.51 15.53
CA ALA A 11 -18.62 13.94 15.14
C ALA A 11 -18.77 15.45 15.32
N ILE A 12 -19.30 16.09 14.28
CA ILE A 12 -19.55 17.53 14.22
C ILE A 12 -20.99 17.78 13.75
N LYS A 13 -21.53 18.96 14.08
CA LYS A 13 -22.79 19.42 13.49
C LYS A 13 -22.56 19.87 12.05
N PRO A 14 -23.25 19.31 11.05
CA PRO A 14 -22.99 19.63 9.65
C PRO A 14 -23.27 21.09 9.29
N GLU A 15 -24.18 21.76 10.00
CA GLU A 15 -24.56 23.15 9.73
C GLU A 15 -23.55 24.18 10.27
N THR A 16 -22.76 23.82 11.28
CA THR A 16 -21.94 24.79 12.04
C THR A 16 -20.47 24.38 12.16
N GLY A 17 -20.15 23.10 11.97
CA GLY A 17 -18.83 22.55 12.26
C GLY A 17 -18.55 22.40 13.76
N GLU A 18 -19.51 22.68 14.65
CA GLU A 18 -19.33 22.53 16.10
C GLU A 18 -19.09 21.06 16.47
N TYR A 19 -18.09 20.84 17.34
CA TYR A 19 -17.78 19.54 17.95
C TYR A 19 -18.97 18.97 18.73
N VAL A 20 -19.19 17.65 18.61
CA VAL A 20 -20.19 16.90 19.40
C VAL A 20 -19.51 15.87 20.29
N TRP A 21 -18.79 14.93 19.70
CA TRP A 21 -18.04 13.88 20.40
C TRP A 21 -16.85 13.43 19.55
N HIS A 22 -15.90 12.73 20.17
CA HIS A 22 -14.85 12.00 19.44
C HIS A 22 -14.55 10.67 20.12
N TYR A 23 -13.97 9.74 19.36
CA TYR A 23 -13.35 8.52 19.84
C TYR A 23 -11.96 8.40 19.21
N GLN A 24 -10.91 8.34 20.04
CA GLN A 24 -9.52 8.29 19.58
C GLN A 24 -9.05 6.83 19.47
N THR A 25 -8.78 6.36 18.26
CA THR A 25 -8.37 4.98 17.98
C THR A 25 -6.92 4.70 18.38
N THR A 26 -6.05 5.70 18.29
CA THR A 26 -4.63 5.59 18.67
C THR A 26 -4.17 6.85 19.43
N PRO A 27 -4.32 6.88 20.77
CA PRO A 27 -3.80 7.97 21.59
C PRO A 27 -2.26 8.04 21.57
N GLY A 28 -1.70 9.24 21.44
CA GLY A 28 -0.25 9.43 21.33
C GLY A 28 0.34 8.84 20.05
N GLU A 29 -0.42 8.94 18.94
CA GLU A 29 -0.05 8.46 17.61
C GLU A 29 1.41 8.80 17.25
N GLY A 30 2.17 7.78 16.82
CA GLY A 30 3.57 7.89 16.42
C GLY A 30 4.00 6.85 15.38
N TRP A 31 3.08 6.32 14.59
CA TRP A 31 3.32 5.23 13.64
C TRP A 31 2.66 5.43 12.27
N ASP A 32 2.14 6.63 11.98
CA ASP A 32 1.30 6.91 10.81
C ASP A 32 -0.01 6.08 10.80
N TYR A 33 -0.58 5.86 11.98
CA TYR A 33 -1.89 5.23 12.17
C TYR A 33 -3.01 6.25 12.08
N THR A 34 -3.44 6.52 10.86
CA THR A 34 -4.62 7.33 10.57
C THR A 34 -5.91 6.64 11.02
N ALA A 35 -6.94 7.46 11.28
CA ALA A 35 -8.34 7.05 11.44
C ALA A 35 -9.24 7.68 10.35
N THR A 36 -8.71 7.76 9.13
CA THR A 36 -9.36 8.35 7.96
C THR A 36 -10.00 7.29 7.06
N GLN A 37 -9.92 6.03 7.48
CA GLN A 37 -10.42 4.87 6.74
C GLN A 37 -11.96 4.89 6.69
N HIS A 38 -12.53 4.08 5.81
CA HIS A 38 -13.97 4.07 5.56
C HIS A 38 -14.78 3.87 6.86
N ILE A 39 -15.68 4.80 7.15
CA ILE A 39 -16.66 4.72 8.22
C ILE A 39 -17.99 4.22 7.66
N ILE A 40 -18.49 3.08 8.16
CA ILE A 40 -19.80 2.53 7.80
C ILE A 40 -20.79 2.80 8.94
N LEU A 41 -21.94 3.40 8.63
CA LEU A 41 -23.06 3.56 9.57
C LEU A 41 -24.11 2.49 9.34
N THR A 42 -24.53 1.80 10.40
CA THR A 42 -25.61 0.81 10.33
C THR A 42 -26.28 0.63 11.69
N ASP A 43 -27.37 -0.12 11.72
CA ASP A 43 -27.97 -0.60 12.95
C ASP A 43 -27.65 -2.10 13.11
N LEU A 44 -27.17 -2.51 14.28
CA LEU A 44 -26.82 -3.91 14.61
C LEU A 44 -27.56 -4.37 15.86
N THR A 45 -27.92 -5.65 15.91
CA THR A 45 -28.36 -6.30 17.15
C THR A 45 -27.12 -6.75 17.93
N ILE A 46 -26.82 -6.09 19.04
CA ILE A 46 -25.69 -6.42 19.93
C ILE A 46 -26.28 -6.69 21.32
N ASP A 47 -25.95 -7.85 21.91
CA ASP A 47 -26.51 -8.30 23.20
C ASP A 47 -28.05 -8.28 23.25
N GLY A 48 -28.68 -8.62 22.12
CA GLY A 48 -30.14 -8.61 21.97
C GLY A 48 -30.78 -7.22 21.87
N GLN A 49 -29.98 -6.14 21.82
CA GLN A 49 -30.46 -4.76 21.68
C GLN A 49 -30.10 -4.19 20.31
N GLN A 50 -31.03 -3.46 19.70
CA GLN A 50 -30.75 -2.69 18.50
C GLN A 50 -29.90 -1.47 18.84
N ARG A 51 -28.70 -1.39 18.24
CA ARG A 51 -27.72 -0.34 18.47
C ARG A 51 -27.44 0.40 17.16
N LYS A 52 -27.47 1.72 17.25
CA LYS A 52 -27.10 2.64 16.17
C LYS A 52 -25.58 2.80 16.17
N VAL A 53 -24.89 2.12 15.28
CA VAL A 53 -23.42 2.06 15.31
C VAL A 53 -22.77 2.77 14.14
N LEU A 54 -21.51 3.16 14.32
CA LEU A 54 -20.54 3.24 13.25
C LEU A 54 -19.48 2.16 13.42
N MET A 55 -18.91 1.76 12.30
CA MET A 55 -17.84 0.77 12.23
C MET A 55 -16.66 1.32 11.44
N GLN A 56 -15.44 1.03 11.88
CA GLN A 56 -14.22 1.41 11.17
C GLN A 56 -13.12 0.38 11.40
N ALA A 57 -12.37 0.05 10.34
CA ALA A 57 -11.12 -0.69 10.39
C ALA A 57 -9.95 0.27 10.05
N PRO A 58 -9.49 1.15 10.95
CA PRO A 58 -8.37 2.06 10.67
C PRO A 58 -7.04 1.33 10.49
N LYS A 59 -5.99 2.08 10.10
CA LYS A 59 -4.65 1.52 9.84
C LYS A 59 -4.08 0.70 11.01
N ASN A 60 -4.46 1.02 12.24
CA ASN A 60 -3.86 0.44 13.45
C ASN A 60 -4.17 -1.06 13.67
N GLY A 61 -5.07 -1.65 12.88
CA GLY A 61 -5.34 -3.09 12.88
C GLY A 61 -6.48 -3.57 13.78
N PHE A 62 -7.18 -2.67 14.48
CA PHE A 62 -8.40 -2.99 15.24
C PHE A 62 -9.67 -2.64 14.47
N PHE A 63 -10.73 -3.45 14.60
CA PHE A 63 -12.04 -3.19 14.03
C PHE A 63 -12.97 -2.64 15.11
N TYR A 64 -13.30 -1.36 15.02
CA TYR A 64 -14.08 -0.68 16.05
C TYR A 64 -15.57 -0.69 15.72
N VAL A 65 -16.39 -0.97 16.73
CA VAL A 65 -17.83 -0.72 16.74
C VAL A 65 -18.11 0.32 17.82
N ILE A 66 -18.67 1.46 17.42
CA ILE A 66 -18.88 2.63 18.28
C ILE A 66 -20.33 3.08 18.16
N ASP A 67 -20.93 3.52 19.25
CA ASP A 67 -22.26 4.12 19.25
C ASP A 67 -22.23 5.47 18.52
N ARG A 68 -22.87 5.57 17.34
CA ARG A 68 -22.72 6.76 16.48
C ARG A 68 -23.42 8.01 17.01
N GLU A 69 -24.34 7.86 17.97
CA GLU A 69 -25.05 9.00 18.55
C GLU A 69 -24.24 9.63 19.69
N THR A 70 -23.48 8.82 20.42
CA THR A 70 -22.80 9.26 21.66
C THR A 70 -21.28 9.19 21.62
N GLY A 71 -20.69 8.51 20.63
CA GLY A 71 -19.23 8.25 20.57
C GLY A 71 -18.75 7.21 21.56
N LYS A 72 -19.66 6.53 22.28
CA LYS A 72 -19.30 5.52 23.27
C LYS A 72 -18.77 4.25 22.61
N PHE A 73 -17.68 3.74 23.15
CA PHE A 73 -17.12 2.44 22.78
C PHE A 73 -18.14 1.32 22.98
N ILE A 74 -18.21 0.37 22.04
CA ILE A 74 -19.02 -0.85 22.17
C ILE A 74 -18.10 -2.07 22.15
N SER A 75 -17.31 -2.25 21.10
CA SER A 75 -16.35 -3.34 21.00
C SER A 75 -15.24 -3.04 20.00
N ALA A 76 -14.11 -3.71 20.18
CA ALA A 76 -13.05 -3.76 19.19
C ALA A 76 -12.19 -5.02 19.37
N ASP A 77 -11.76 -5.58 18.25
CA ASP A 77 -10.78 -6.66 18.22
C ASP A 77 -9.88 -6.51 16.99
N ASN A 78 -8.72 -7.15 16.97
CA ASN A 78 -7.77 -7.01 15.88
C ASN A 78 -8.19 -7.82 14.65
N TYR A 79 -8.43 -7.14 13.52
CA TYR A 79 -8.79 -7.79 12.24
C TYR A 79 -7.56 -8.24 11.44
N VAL A 80 -6.38 -7.81 11.86
CA VAL A 80 -5.06 -8.23 11.37
C VAL A 80 -4.14 -8.44 12.57
N PRO A 81 -2.97 -9.08 12.41
CA PRO A 81 -1.95 -9.08 13.44
C PRO A 81 -1.53 -7.66 13.86
N VAL A 82 -1.43 -7.45 15.18
CA VAL A 82 -1.01 -6.20 15.80
C VAL A 82 0.11 -6.47 16.80
N SER A 83 1.07 -5.55 16.93
CA SER A 83 2.14 -5.65 17.93
C SER A 83 2.26 -4.44 18.85
N TRP A 84 1.58 -3.35 18.52
CA TRP A 84 1.67 -2.08 19.23
C TRP A 84 0.77 -2.02 20.47
N ALA A 85 -0.22 -2.91 20.54
CA ALA A 85 -1.14 -3.07 21.66
C ALA A 85 -1.50 -4.55 21.84
N GLU A 86 -1.77 -4.95 23.08
CA GLU A 86 -2.22 -6.30 23.44
C GLU A 86 -3.73 -6.48 23.19
N GLY A 87 -4.47 -5.39 23.13
CA GLY A 87 -5.92 -5.37 22.93
C GLY A 87 -6.51 -3.99 23.20
N ILE A 88 -7.84 -3.91 23.22
CA ILE A 88 -8.58 -2.72 23.67
C ILE A 88 -9.23 -3.03 25.01
N ASP A 89 -8.99 -2.18 26.01
CA ASP A 89 -9.62 -2.29 27.32
C ASP A 89 -11.14 -2.09 27.17
N PRO A 90 -11.98 -3.08 27.53
CA PRO A 90 -13.41 -3.02 27.32
C PRO A 90 -14.11 -1.96 28.19
N GLU A 91 -13.53 -1.56 29.32
CA GLU A 91 -14.11 -0.58 30.23
C GLU A 91 -13.82 0.85 29.77
N THR A 92 -12.59 1.10 29.32
CA THR A 92 -12.14 2.45 28.93
C THR A 92 -12.25 2.71 27.43
N GLY A 93 -12.33 1.65 26.61
CA GLY A 93 -12.24 1.72 25.16
C GLY A 93 -10.87 2.16 24.65
N ARG A 94 -9.82 2.12 25.50
CA ARG A 94 -8.47 2.56 25.15
C ARG A 94 -7.55 1.37 24.81
N PRO A 95 -6.58 1.53 23.91
CA PRO A 95 -5.60 0.49 23.64
C PRO A 95 -4.73 0.19 24.86
N ILE A 96 -4.51 -1.10 25.13
CA ILE A 96 -3.53 -1.59 26.10
C ILE A 96 -2.18 -1.64 25.39
N GLN A 97 -1.43 -0.55 25.41
CA GLN A 97 -0.19 -0.42 24.64
C GLN A 97 0.91 -1.36 25.15
N THR A 98 1.63 -2.00 24.23
CA THR A 98 2.85 -2.76 24.55
C THR A 98 4.03 -1.81 24.76
N ASN A 99 5.19 -2.33 25.19
CA ASN A 99 6.43 -1.57 25.14
C ASN A 99 6.99 -1.49 23.71
N ASN A 100 6.39 -0.63 22.89
CA ASN A 100 6.73 -0.43 21.49
C ASN A 100 7.40 0.93 21.19
N SER A 101 7.85 1.65 22.22
CA SER A 101 8.65 2.86 22.04
C SER A 101 9.94 2.55 21.28
N TYR A 102 10.20 3.35 20.26
CA TYR A 102 11.40 3.29 19.42
C TYR A 102 12.32 4.52 19.63
N GLU A 103 12.12 5.29 20.71
CA GLU A 103 12.93 6.48 21.02
C GLU A 103 14.42 6.17 21.18
N ARG A 104 14.74 5.00 21.76
CA ARG A 104 16.11 4.57 22.06
C ARG A 104 16.64 3.50 21.11
N TRP A 105 15.78 2.60 20.64
CA TRP A 105 16.16 1.45 19.83
C TRP A 105 15.10 1.19 18.76
N PRO A 106 15.51 0.80 17.54
CA PRO A 106 14.57 0.43 16.49
C PRO A 106 13.59 -0.67 16.94
N LYS A 107 12.34 -0.58 16.48
CA LYS A 107 11.27 -1.55 16.76
C LYS A 107 10.62 -2.03 15.49
N LEU A 108 10.56 -3.35 15.32
CA LEU A 108 9.74 -3.96 14.27
C LEU A 108 8.29 -3.98 14.77
N GLN A 109 7.37 -3.43 13.99
CA GLN A 109 5.98 -3.27 14.40
C GLN A 109 4.97 -3.59 13.29
N LEU A 110 3.83 -4.12 13.71
CA LEU A 110 2.61 -4.37 12.95
C LEU A 110 1.43 -3.55 13.52
N PRO A 111 0.59 -2.97 12.66
CA PRO A 111 0.80 -2.78 11.22
C PRO A 111 1.95 -1.81 10.87
N SER A 112 2.35 -1.76 9.61
CA SER A 112 3.23 -0.71 9.07
C SER A 112 2.46 0.61 8.84
N PRO A 113 3.10 1.69 8.36
CA PRO A 113 2.42 2.92 7.93
C PRO A 113 1.38 2.70 6.83
N LEU A 114 1.47 1.58 6.08
CA LEU A 114 0.44 1.19 5.12
C LEU A 114 -0.85 0.73 5.80
N GLY A 115 -0.78 0.34 7.07
CA GLY A 115 -1.89 -0.09 7.92
C GLY A 115 -2.39 -1.51 7.61
N GLY A 116 -3.21 -2.05 8.52
CA GLY A 116 -3.98 -3.26 8.29
C GLY A 116 -5.03 -3.10 7.18
N HIS A 117 -5.51 -1.86 7.03
CA HIS A 117 -6.47 -1.39 6.04
C HIS A 117 -6.17 0.08 5.75
N ASN A 118 -6.28 0.49 4.49
CA ASN A 118 -6.01 1.85 4.05
C ASN A 118 -7.28 2.47 3.42
N TRP A 119 -7.14 3.42 2.50
CA TRP A 119 -8.27 4.18 1.94
C TRP A 119 -9.28 3.35 1.13
N MET A 120 -8.92 2.15 0.67
CA MET A 120 -9.75 1.30 -0.19
C MET A 120 -11.09 0.98 0.50
N PRO A 121 -12.26 1.37 -0.04
CA PRO A 121 -13.50 1.22 0.72
C PRO A 121 -13.86 -0.23 1.09
N MET A 122 -14.23 -0.43 2.35
CA MET A 122 -14.95 -1.62 2.85
C MET A 122 -16.42 -1.64 2.36
N CYS A 123 -17.12 -2.77 2.49
CA CYS A 123 -18.57 -2.82 2.32
C CYS A 123 -19.25 -3.71 3.38
N LEU A 124 -20.50 -3.42 3.71
CA LEU A 124 -21.35 -4.22 4.59
C LEU A 124 -22.42 -4.93 3.75
N SER A 125 -22.54 -6.25 3.87
CA SER A 125 -23.72 -6.97 3.37
C SER A 125 -24.78 -7.02 4.46
N ARG A 126 -25.99 -6.53 4.15
CA ARG A 126 -27.12 -6.58 5.09
C ARG A 126 -27.69 -7.99 5.26
N ASP A 127 -27.46 -8.86 4.27
CA ASP A 127 -28.00 -10.23 4.27
C ASP A 127 -27.16 -11.16 5.15
N THR A 128 -25.83 -11.00 5.10
CA THR A 128 -24.90 -11.79 5.94
C THR A 128 -24.59 -11.12 7.27
N GLY A 129 -24.73 -9.79 7.35
CA GLY A 129 -24.28 -8.98 8.49
C GLY A 129 -22.77 -8.76 8.54
N TYR A 130 -22.01 -9.25 7.55
CA TYR A 130 -20.54 -9.18 7.54
C TYR A 130 -20.03 -7.91 6.86
N VAL A 131 -18.88 -7.44 7.33
CA VAL A 131 -18.10 -6.37 6.72
C VAL A 131 -16.93 -6.97 5.95
N TYR A 132 -16.77 -6.60 4.69
CA TYR A 132 -15.71 -7.11 3.83
C TYR A 132 -14.59 -6.09 3.75
N ILE A 133 -13.39 -6.49 4.14
CA ILE A 133 -12.26 -5.59 4.38
C ILE A 133 -11.10 -5.98 3.43
N PRO A 134 -10.67 -5.08 2.53
CA PRO A 134 -9.37 -5.15 1.87
C PRO A 134 -8.26 -5.04 2.92
N SER A 135 -7.74 -6.19 3.34
CA SER A 135 -6.80 -6.29 4.47
C SER A 135 -5.39 -6.56 3.96
N GLN A 136 -4.41 -6.11 4.73
CA GLN A 136 -3.01 -6.31 4.41
C GLN A 136 -2.15 -6.43 5.67
N GLU A 137 -1.09 -7.20 5.57
CA GLU A 137 -0.12 -7.43 6.64
C GLU A 137 1.25 -7.06 6.14
N MET A 138 1.88 -6.08 6.78
CA MET A 138 3.27 -5.73 6.53
C MET A 138 3.83 -5.14 7.81
N ALA A 139 4.94 -5.70 8.28
CA ALA A 139 5.70 -5.13 9.38
C ALA A 139 6.65 -4.06 8.84
N MET A 140 6.96 -3.05 9.65
CA MET A 140 8.00 -2.07 9.35
C MET A 140 8.88 -1.84 10.57
N LEU A 141 10.15 -1.55 10.31
CA LEU A 141 11.09 -1.10 11.34
C LEU A 141 10.88 0.41 11.57
N TYR A 142 10.56 0.77 12.80
CA TYR A 142 10.45 2.15 13.27
C TYR A 142 11.74 2.48 14.01
N ASP A 143 12.45 3.51 13.56
CA ASP A 143 13.68 4.02 14.20
C ASP A 143 13.62 5.54 14.26
N ASN A 144 13.96 6.10 15.43
CA ASN A 144 13.91 7.53 15.68
C ASN A 144 15.05 8.22 14.92
N ASP A 145 14.74 9.34 14.26
CA ASP A 145 15.77 10.15 13.60
C ASP A 145 16.29 11.21 14.59
N THR A 146 17.37 10.89 15.29
CA THR A 146 17.96 11.78 16.30
C THR A 146 18.60 13.04 15.72
N GLU A 147 18.81 13.06 14.40
CA GLU A 147 19.37 14.19 13.66
C GLU A 147 18.29 14.90 12.82
N PHE A 148 17.01 14.69 13.15
CA PHE A 148 15.89 15.26 12.41
C PHE A 148 15.95 16.78 12.32
N GLU A 149 15.90 17.29 11.10
CA GLU A 149 15.70 18.70 10.79
C GLU A 149 14.45 18.86 9.93
N TYR A 150 13.61 19.84 10.25
CA TYR A 150 12.42 20.13 9.47
C TYR A 150 12.80 20.85 8.17
N ILE A 151 12.43 20.26 7.03
CA ILE A 151 12.64 20.85 5.71
C ILE A 151 11.28 21.14 5.07
N PRO A 152 10.88 22.42 4.91
CA PRO A 152 9.62 22.77 4.27
C PRO A 152 9.49 22.15 2.87
N GLY A 153 8.32 21.56 2.58
CA GLY A 153 8.05 20.92 1.27
C GLY A 153 8.48 19.46 1.15
N TYR A 154 9.11 18.88 2.18
CA TYR A 154 9.57 17.50 2.21
C TYR A 154 8.75 16.62 3.15
N TRP A 155 9.02 15.31 3.08
CA TRP A 155 8.55 14.36 4.06
C TRP A 155 9.30 14.57 5.39
N ASN A 156 8.55 14.93 6.43
CA ASN A 156 9.07 15.31 7.75
C ASN A 156 8.55 14.34 8.82
N THR A 157 8.91 13.07 8.70
CA THR A 157 8.36 12.01 9.57
C THR A 157 8.99 11.97 10.96
N GLY A 158 10.14 12.64 11.17
CA GLY A 158 10.90 12.51 12.43
C GLY A 158 11.48 11.12 12.66
N MET A 159 11.53 10.30 11.62
CA MET A 159 11.82 8.88 11.68
C MET A 159 12.70 8.46 10.52
N LYS A 160 13.56 7.47 10.76
CA LYS A 160 14.25 6.81 9.67
C LYS A 160 13.28 5.91 8.92
N VAL A 161 12.98 6.28 7.69
CA VAL A 161 12.00 5.62 6.80
C VAL A 161 12.56 5.65 5.39
N MET A 162 12.03 4.85 4.47
CA MET A 162 12.21 4.87 2.99
C MET A 162 13.52 5.48 2.41
N LYS A 163 13.80 6.78 2.60
CA LYS A 163 15.11 7.41 2.36
C LYS A 163 16.30 6.64 2.98
N ASP A 164 16.06 5.93 4.08
CA ASP A 164 17.08 5.18 4.81
C ASP A 164 17.13 3.68 4.39
N VAL A 165 16.19 3.24 3.55
CA VAL A 165 16.17 1.87 2.98
C VAL A 165 17.00 1.87 1.70
N VAL A 166 18.31 1.70 1.88
CA VAL A 166 19.28 1.67 0.78
C VAL A 166 19.58 0.23 0.39
N PHE A 167 19.37 -0.10 -0.89
CA PHE A 167 19.86 -1.36 -1.47
C PHE A 167 21.14 -1.06 -2.23
N PRO A 168 22.30 -1.55 -1.75
CA PRO A 168 23.54 -1.39 -2.48
C PRO A 168 23.36 -1.88 -3.92
N ALA A 169 23.87 -1.11 -4.89
CA ALA A 169 23.65 -1.36 -6.32
C ALA A 169 24.13 -2.76 -6.80
N TRP A 170 24.99 -3.42 -6.03
CA TRP A 170 25.48 -4.78 -6.29
C TRP A 170 24.49 -5.90 -5.91
N ILE A 171 23.44 -5.61 -5.13
CA ILE A 171 22.39 -6.59 -4.81
C ILE A 171 21.50 -6.81 -6.04
N ASP A 172 21.24 -8.07 -6.37
CA ASP A 172 20.41 -8.45 -7.51
C ASP A 172 18.95 -7.98 -7.31
N HIS A 173 18.43 -7.24 -8.30
CA HIS A 173 17.07 -6.71 -8.29
C HIS A 173 16.00 -7.80 -8.13
N ASP A 174 16.15 -8.94 -8.79
CA ASP A 174 15.13 -9.99 -8.77
C ASP A 174 15.06 -10.64 -7.38
N LEU A 175 16.18 -10.66 -6.65
CA LEU A 175 16.21 -11.06 -5.25
C LEU A 175 15.44 -10.06 -4.38
N VAL A 176 15.70 -8.76 -4.54
CA VAL A 176 14.99 -7.71 -3.78
C VAL A 176 13.48 -7.80 -4.01
N MET A 177 13.05 -7.98 -5.27
CA MET A 177 11.63 -8.16 -5.61
C MET A 177 11.05 -9.46 -5.03
N ALA A 178 11.78 -10.57 -5.11
CA ALA A 178 11.32 -11.85 -4.57
C ALA A 178 11.14 -11.81 -3.04
N LEU A 179 12.04 -11.14 -2.32
CA LEU A 179 11.94 -10.96 -0.88
C LEU A 179 10.81 -9.97 -0.52
N GLY A 180 10.74 -8.82 -1.19
CA GLY A 180 9.71 -7.80 -0.98
C GLY A 180 8.30 -8.32 -1.22
N ALA A 181 8.08 -9.06 -2.30
CA ALA A 181 6.80 -9.68 -2.63
C ALA A 181 6.31 -10.70 -1.58
N LYS A 182 7.22 -11.20 -0.73
CA LYS A 182 6.92 -12.17 0.34
C LYS A 182 6.99 -11.55 1.75
N ALA A 183 7.42 -10.30 1.85
CA ALA A 183 7.47 -9.54 3.10
C ALA A 183 6.10 -9.01 3.52
N ALA A 184 5.12 -9.03 2.61
CA ALA A 184 3.78 -8.55 2.85
C ALA A 184 2.71 -9.52 2.34
N LYS A 185 1.53 -9.46 2.95
CA LYS A 185 0.34 -10.23 2.56
C LYS A 185 -0.80 -9.28 2.30
N GLY A 186 -1.68 -9.64 1.36
CA GLY A 186 -2.95 -8.97 1.15
C GLY A 186 -4.05 -10.00 0.97
N TYR A 187 -5.23 -9.72 1.48
CA TYR A 187 -6.37 -10.61 1.38
C TYR A 187 -7.69 -9.85 1.52
N LEU A 188 -8.74 -10.44 0.95
CA LEU A 188 -10.11 -10.06 1.27
C LEU A 188 -10.56 -10.89 2.47
N GLN A 189 -11.08 -10.26 3.51
CA GLN A 189 -11.72 -10.99 4.61
C GLN A 189 -13.16 -10.55 4.80
N ALA A 190 -14.00 -11.49 5.25
CA ALA A 190 -15.29 -11.19 5.86
C ALA A 190 -15.14 -11.16 7.37
N TRP A 191 -15.43 -10.01 7.96
CA TRP A 191 -15.43 -9.76 9.39
C TRP A 191 -16.85 -9.75 9.92
N ASP A 192 -17.10 -10.48 10.99
CA ASP A 192 -18.35 -10.41 11.75
C ASP A 192 -18.23 -9.30 12.80
N PRO A 193 -18.91 -8.15 12.61
CA PRO A 193 -18.77 -7.01 13.53
C PRO A 193 -19.45 -7.24 14.88
N VAL A 194 -20.38 -8.19 14.99
CA VAL A 194 -21.08 -8.50 16.24
C VAL A 194 -20.22 -9.43 17.10
N ASN A 195 -19.67 -10.48 16.47
CA ASN A 195 -18.83 -11.46 17.17
C ASN A 195 -17.33 -11.15 17.12
N GLN A 196 -16.93 -10.03 16.50
CA GLN A 196 -15.55 -9.55 16.39
C GLN A 196 -14.57 -10.63 15.91
N ARG A 197 -14.90 -11.30 14.80
CA ARG A 197 -14.06 -12.38 14.26
C ARG A 197 -14.08 -12.49 12.75
N GLN A 198 -12.98 -13.01 12.19
CA GLN A 198 -12.92 -13.40 10.79
C GLN A 198 -13.82 -14.62 10.54
N VAL A 199 -14.70 -14.53 9.54
CA VAL A 199 -15.58 -15.62 9.10
C VAL A 199 -14.90 -16.45 8.02
N TRP A 200 -14.35 -15.78 7.01
CA TRP A 200 -13.57 -16.37 5.93
C TRP A 200 -12.56 -15.36 5.39
N LYS A 201 -11.56 -15.85 4.65
CA LYS A 201 -10.61 -15.02 3.92
C LYS A 201 -10.25 -15.59 2.55
N VAL A 202 -9.90 -14.72 1.63
CA VAL A 202 -9.37 -15.02 0.29
C VAL A 202 -8.03 -14.32 0.13
N GLU A 203 -6.96 -15.11 0.02
CA GLU A 203 -5.59 -14.61 -0.17
C GLU A 203 -5.39 -14.00 -1.56
N HIS A 204 -4.64 -12.91 -1.61
CA HIS A 204 -4.17 -12.29 -2.84
C HIS A 204 -2.64 -12.33 -2.93
N GLU A 205 -2.13 -12.27 -4.15
CA GLU A 205 -0.69 -12.14 -4.38
C GLU A 205 -0.26 -10.67 -4.26
N GLY A 206 0.16 -10.28 -3.04
CA GLY A 206 0.59 -8.91 -2.73
C GLY A 206 -0.47 -8.08 -2.00
N LEU A 207 -0.04 -6.92 -1.50
CA LEU A 207 -0.90 -5.98 -0.79
C LEU A 207 -1.54 -4.94 -1.72
N TRP A 208 -2.26 -3.96 -1.15
CA TRP A 208 -2.83 -2.83 -1.89
C TRP A 208 -3.96 -3.21 -2.86
N ASN A 209 -4.71 -4.25 -2.52
CA ASN A 209 -5.88 -4.69 -3.29
C ASN A 209 -7.03 -3.68 -3.14
N GLY A 210 -7.87 -3.56 -4.16
CA GLY A 210 -8.84 -2.49 -4.26
C GLY A 210 -10.00 -2.57 -3.30
N GLY A 211 -10.80 -1.49 -3.29
CA GLY A 211 -12.04 -1.42 -2.53
C GLY A 211 -13.06 -2.47 -2.98
N VAL A 212 -14.08 -2.68 -2.16
CA VAL A 212 -15.07 -3.74 -2.34
C VAL A 212 -16.49 -3.18 -2.56
N LEU A 213 -17.30 -3.94 -3.29
CA LEU A 213 -18.74 -3.71 -3.44
C LEU A 213 -19.52 -4.94 -2.97
N CYS A 214 -20.55 -4.71 -2.17
CA CYS A 214 -21.50 -5.72 -1.73
C CYS A 214 -22.82 -5.52 -2.47
N THR A 215 -23.50 -6.61 -2.84
CA THR A 215 -24.85 -6.55 -3.45
C THR A 215 -25.79 -7.55 -2.77
N ALA A 216 -27.10 -7.31 -2.87
CA ALA A 216 -28.14 -8.24 -2.39
C ALA A 216 -28.19 -9.57 -3.17
N GLY A 217 -27.38 -9.73 -4.22
CA GLY A 217 -27.25 -10.98 -4.98
C GLY A 217 -26.31 -12.01 -4.34
N ASN A 218 -25.99 -11.89 -3.06
CA ASN A 218 -24.94 -12.66 -2.37
C ASN A 218 -23.56 -12.53 -3.04
N LEU A 219 -23.21 -11.33 -3.52
CA LEU A 219 -21.92 -11.06 -4.18
C LEU A 219 -21.12 -9.98 -3.47
N VAL A 220 -19.82 -10.25 -3.34
CA VAL A 220 -18.78 -9.28 -3.02
C VAL A 220 -17.82 -9.19 -4.20
N MET A 221 -17.57 -7.98 -4.69
CA MET A 221 -16.69 -7.76 -5.84
C MET A 221 -15.47 -6.95 -5.44
N GLN A 222 -14.30 -7.34 -5.95
CA GLN A 222 -13.03 -6.70 -5.65
C GLN A 222 -12.08 -6.79 -6.84
N GLY A 223 -11.31 -5.73 -7.05
CA GLY A 223 -10.12 -5.77 -7.89
C GLY A 223 -8.83 -5.95 -7.09
N ASN A 224 -7.78 -6.53 -7.68
CA ASN A 224 -6.50 -6.74 -6.99
C ASN A 224 -5.31 -6.08 -7.69
N GLY A 225 -4.15 -6.01 -7.00
CA GLY A 225 -2.92 -5.42 -7.54
C GLY A 225 -2.35 -6.17 -8.74
N LYS A 226 -2.63 -7.48 -8.85
CA LYS A 226 -2.31 -8.27 -10.05
C LYS A 226 -3.19 -7.93 -11.24
N GLY A 227 -4.24 -7.12 -11.11
CA GLY A 227 -5.09 -6.68 -12.21
C GLY A 227 -6.21 -7.65 -12.59
N TYR A 228 -6.65 -8.46 -11.64
CA TYR A 228 -7.88 -9.24 -11.77
C TYR A 228 -9.03 -8.52 -11.07
N PHE A 229 -10.20 -8.51 -11.71
CA PHE A 229 -11.46 -8.11 -11.13
C PHE A 229 -12.32 -9.36 -10.90
N ALA A 230 -12.74 -9.62 -9.67
CA ALA A 230 -13.39 -10.87 -9.31
C ALA A 230 -14.67 -10.64 -8.49
N ALA A 231 -15.57 -11.60 -8.58
CA ALA A 231 -16.77 -11.70 -7.75
C ALA A 231 -16.72 -12.97 -6.90
N TYR A 232 -17.04 -12.81 -5.63
CA TYR A 232 -17.03 -13.85 -4.61
C TYR A 232 -18.42 -13.99 -3.99
N ALA A 233 -18.81 -15.20 -3.61
CA ALA A 233 -20.00 -15.42 -2.80
C ALA A 233 -19.83 -14.74 -1.43
N ALA A 234 -20.79 -13.93 -1.01
CA ALA A 234 -20.66 -13.09 0.18
C ALA A 234 -20.64 -13.90 1.49
N ASP A 235 -21.30 -15.05 1.51
CA ASP A 235 -21.38 -15.97 2.65
C ASP A 235 -20.11 -16.80 2.89
N THR A 236 -19.38 -17.16 1.83
CA THR A 236 -18.34 -18.20 1.86
C THR A 236 -16.98 -17.75 1.31
N GLY A 237 -16.93 -16.66 0.55
CA GLY A 237 -15.71 -16.20 -0.12
C GLY A 237 -15.34 -17.02 -1.36
N HIS A 238 -16.19 -17.95 -1.82
CA HIS A 238 -15.93 -18.72 -3.03
C HIS A 238 -15.91 -17.80 -4.26
N LYS A 239 -14.81 -17.79 -5.01
CA LYS A 239 -14.69 -17.08 -6.28
C LYS A 239 -15.65 -17.68 -7.33
N LEU A 240 -16.60 -16.86 -7.78
CA LEU A 240 -17.63 -17.25 -8.77
C LEU A 240 -17.28 -16.80 -10.18
N TRP A 241 -16.55 -15.70 -10.29
CA TRP A 241 -16.19 -15.09 -11.57
C TRP A 241 -14.91 -14.25 -11.44
N GLU A 242 -14.17 -14.14 -12.52
CA GLU A 242 -12.94 -13.35 -12.61
C GLU A 242 -12.74 -12.83 -14.04
N PHE A 243 -12.14 -11.65 -14.15
CA PHE A 243 -11.78 -11.00 -15.39
C PHE A 243 -10.39 -10.39 -15.31
N ASP A 244 -9.60 -10.55 -16.37
CA ASP A 244 -8.31 -9.91 -16.50
C ASP A 244 -8.48 -8.45 -16.97
N ALA A 245 -8.35 -7.51 -16.03
CA ALA A 245 -8.46 -6.07 -16.28
C ALA A 245 -7.21 -5.46 -16.92
N GLN A 246 -6.15 -6.25 -17.12
CA GLN A 246 -4.85 -5.86 -17.70
C GLN A 246 -4.07 -4.79 -16.91
N ASN A 247 -4.62 -4.23 -15.83
CA ASN A 247 -3.99 -3.24 -14.96
C ASN A 247 -4.49 -3.46 -13.52
N GLY A 248 -3.64 -3.18 -12.53
CA GLY A 248 -3.99 -3.28 -11.11
C GLY A 248 -5.18 -2.39 -10.75
N ILE A 249 -5.98 -2.82 -9.78
CA ILE A 249 -7.22 -2.14 -9.39
C ILE A 249 -7.14 -1.81 -7.90
N VAL A 250 -7.16 -0.51 -7.59
CA VAL A 250 -7.20 0.00 -6.22
C VAL A 250 -8.55 0.65 -5.87
N ALA A 251 -9.28 1.12 -6.89
CA ALA A 251 -10.57 1.77 -6.73
C ALA A 251 -11.68 0.75 -6.35
N PRO A 252 -12.72 1.18 -5.63
CA PRO A 252 -13.90 0.34 -5.42
C PRO A 252 -14.71 0.20 -6.72
N PRO A 253 -15.36 -0.95 -6.95
CA PRO A 253 -16.40 -1.07 -7.96
C PRO A 253 -17.70 -0.38 -7.51
N VAL A 254 -18.53 0.01 -8.48
CA VAL A 254 -19.88 0.54 -8.29
C VAL A 254 -20.89 -0.24 -9.13
N THR A 255 -22.16 -0.26 -8.73
CA THR A 255 -23.23 -0.86 -9.53
C THR A 255 -24.41 0.10 -9.66
N TYR A 256 -25.10 0.04 -10.79
CA TYR A 256 -26.24 0.89 -11.12
C TYR A 256 -27.13 0.19 -12.16
N GLU A 257 -28.30 0.76 -12.42
CA GLU A 257 -29.25 0.26 -13.41
C GLU A 257 -29.48 1.31 -14.49
N ILE A 258 -29.58 0.87 -15.74
CA ILE A 258 -30.01 1.68 -16.89
C ILE A 258 -31.05 0.86 -17.65
N ASP A 259 -32.25 1.40 -17.85
CA ASP A 259 -33.35 0.78 -18.61
C ASP A 259 -33.66 -0.68 -18.18
N GLY A 260 -33.62 -0.94 -16.87
CA GLY A 260 -33.90 -2.28 -16.30
C GLY A 260 -32.74 -3.27 -16.39
N GLU A 261 -31.56 -2.85 -16.84
CA GLU A 261 -30.36 -3.69 -16.92
C GLU A 261 -29.31 -3.23 -15.91
N GLN A 262 -28.80 -4.16 -15.10
CA GLN A 262 -27.77 -3.88 -14.10
C GLN A 262 -26.38 -3.83 -14.74
N TYR A 263 -25.61 -2.82 -14.35
CA TYR A 263 -24.22 -2.60 -14.73
C TYR A 263 -23.34 -2.56 -13.49
N ILE A 264 -22.09 -2.97 -13.68
CA ILE A 264 -21.04 -2.89 -12.66
C ILE A 264 -19.84 -2.23 -13.29
N SER A 265 -19.34 -1.15 -12.70
CA SER A 265 -18.21 -0.39 -13.22
C SER A 265 -17.07 -0.34 -12.21
N VAL A 266 -15.83 -0.41 -12.70
CA VAL A 266 -14.62 -0.29 -11.88
C VAL A 266 -13.54 0.48 -12.64
N LEU A 267 -12.79 1.31 -11.92
CA LEU A 267 -11.63 2.02 -12.47
C LEU A 267 -10.39 1.15 -12.30
N ALA A 268 -9.88 0.61 -13.41
CA ALA A 268 -8.63 -0.12 -13.45
C ALA A 268 -7.47 0.86 -13.69
N GLY A 269 -6.51 0.90 -12.77
CA GLY A 269 -5.42 1.85 -12.76
C GLY A 269 -4.59 1.68 -11.50
N TRP A 270 -3.42 1.04 -11.63
CA TRP A 270 -2.52 0.82 -10.51
C TRP A 270 -1.84 2.12 -10.05
N GLY A 271 -1.85 2.38 -8.75
CA GLY A 271 -1.32 3.63 -8.19
C GLY A 271 -1.45 3.71 -6.67
N GLY A 272 -1.57 4.94 -6.16
CA GLY A 272 -1.49 5.22 -4.72
C GLY A 272 -0.06 5.15 -4.17
N SER A 273 0.09 5.29 -2.85
CA SER A 273 1.42 5.34 -2.21
C SER A 273 2.24 4.07 -2.45
N VAL A 274 1.62 2.88 -2.48
CA VAL A 274 2.35 1.65 -2.79
C VAL A 274 2.77 1.57 -4.24
N GLY A 275 1.88 2.01 -5.14
CA GLY A 275 2.23 2.14 -6.54
C GLY A 275 3.44 3.05 -6.75
N LEU A 276 3.57 4.15 -6.00
CA LEU A 276 4.65 5.13 -6.15
C LEU A 276 5.93 4.77 -5.39
N SER A 277 5.83 4.61 -4.07
CA SER A 277 6.99 4.55 -3.17
C SER A 277 7.34 3.12 -2.73
N PHE A 278 6.42 2.16 -2.84
CA PHE A 278 6.59 0.80 -2.31
C PHE A 278 6.46 -0.28 -3.40
N GLY A 279 6.97 -0.01 -4.61
CA GLY A 279 6.84 -0.90 -5.77
C GLY A 279 7.27 -2.36 -5.52
N MET A 280 8.26 -2.58 -4.64
CA MET A 280 8.77 -3.92 -4.30
C MET A 280 7.76 -4.81 -3.59
N VAL A 281 6.88 -4.24 -2.75
CA VAL A 281 5.90 -5.00 -1.94
C VAL A 281 4.52 -5.06 -2.60
N GLY A 282 4.27 -4.24 -3.62
CA GLY A 282 3.04 -4.28 -4.40
C GLY A 282 2.85 -5.57 -5.21
N ASN A 283 3.96 -6.27 -5.54
CA ASN A 283 3.95 -7.54 -6.28
C ASN A 283 3.02 -7.53 -7.51
N VAL A 284 3.09 -6.49 -8.33
CA VAL A 284 2.25 -6.37 -9.53
C VAL A 284 2.77 -7.22 -10.69
N ARG A 285 1.97 -7.36 -11.76
CA ARG A 285 2.45 -8.01 -13.00
C ARG A 285 3.39 -7.05 -13.76
N GLU A 286 4.39 -7.59 -14.45
CA GLU A 286 5.37 -6.76 -15.20
C GLU A 286 4.73 -6.01 -16.38
N ASN A 287 3.81 -6.67 -17.10
CA ASN A 287 3.20 -6.12 -18.31
C ASN A 287 1.77 -5.65 -18.02
N MET A 288 1.64 -4.52 -17.34
CA MET A 288 0.35 -3.84 -17.18
C MET A 288 0.07 -2.92 -18.37
N TYR A 289 -1.20 -2.79 -18.72
CA TYR A 289 -1.64 -1.71 -19.59
C TYR A 289 -1.36 -0.36 -18.90
N PRO A 290 -0.62 0.58 -19.52
CA PRO A 290 -0.03 1.72 -18.82
C PRO A 290 -1.02 2.84 -18.46
N TYR A 291 -2.25 2.80 -19.01
CA TYR A 291 -3.24 3.86 -18.78
C TYR A 291 -4.41 3.36 -17.93
N GLY A 292 -5.02 4.29 -17.20
CA GLY A 292 -6.28 4.03 -16.50
C GLY A 292 -7.42 3.74 -17.48
N ARG A 293 -8.33 2.84 -17.10
CA ARG A 293 -9.55 2.52 -17.85
C ARG A 293 -10.75 2.42 -16.92
N LEU A 294 -11.89 2.91 -17.40
CA LEU A 294 -13.19 2.54 -16.86
C LEU A 294 -13.63 1.23 -17.51
N LEU A 295 -13.80 0.19 -16.71
CA LEU A 295 -14.32 -1.11 -17.15
C LEU A 295 -15.75 -1.25 -16.66
N THR A 296 -16.68 -1.55 -17.56
CA THR A 296 -18.10 -1.72 -17.25
C THR A 296 -18.56 -3.10 -17.71
N PHE A 297 -19.21 -3.82 -16.81
CA PHE A 297 -19.69 -5.19 -16.96
C PHE A 297 -21.20 -5.21 -16.86
N LYS A 298 -21.82 -6.13 -17.61
CA LYS A 298 -23.23 -6.50 -17.51
C LYS A 298 -23.37 -7.97 -17.89
N LEU A 299 -24.51 -8.58 -17.57
CA LEU A 299 -24.78 -9.95 -17.99
C LEU A 299 -24.73 -10.07 -19.52
N ASN A 300 -24.09 -11.12 -20.02
CA ASN A 300 -23.93 -11.40 -21.45
C ASN A 300 -23.17 -10.34 -22.27
N GLY A 301 -22.41 -9.44 -21.63
CA GLY A 301 -21.48 -8.56 -22.34
C GLY A 301 -20.43 -9.36 -23.14
N LYS A 302 -20.11 -8.93 -24.36
CA LYS A 302 -19.23 -9.67 -25.30
C LYS A 302 -17.98 -8.91 -25.72
N GLU A 303 -17.82 -7.67 -25.25
CA GLU A 303 -16.65 -6.86 -25.57
C GLU A 303 -15.39 -7.46 -24.94
N SER A 304 -14.26 -7.29 -25.62
CA SER A 304 -12.96 -7.74 -25.13
C SER A 304 -11.98 -6.58 -25.07
N LEU A 305 -11.03 -6.66 -24.14
CA LEU A 305 -9.95 -5.68 -24.08
C LEU A 305 -8.96 -5.90 -25.24
N PRO A 306 -8.42 -4.82 -25.83
CA PRO A 306 -7.34 -4.96 -26.80
C PRO A 306 -6.12 -5.61 -26.14
N PRO A 307 -5.27 -6.31 -26.89
CA PRO A 307 -4.06 -6.91 -26.34
C PRO A 307 -3.12 -5.82 -25.77
N VAL A 308 -2.47 -6.13 -24.66
CA VAL A 308 -1.46 -5.24 -24.08
C VAL A 308 -0.17 -5.37 -24.91
N GLN A 309 0.25 -4.27 -25.54
CA GLN A 309 1.56 -4.17 -26.21
C GLN A 309 2.48 -3.31 -25.34
N VAL A 310 3.28 -3.94 -24.48
CA VAL A 310 4.35 -3.25 -23.76
C VAL A 310 5.67 -3.55 -24.46
N THR A 311 6.27 -2.55 -25.10
CA THR A 311 7.65 -2.65 -25.59
C THR A 311 8.58 -2.26 -24.45
N LYS A 312 9.28 -3.24 -23.89
CA LYS A 312 10.28 -3.02 -22.86
C LYS A 312 11.52 -2.38 -23.50
N LYS A 313 11.74 -1.07 -23.31
CA LYS A 313 12.97 -0.41 -23.73
C LYS A 313 14.14 -0.92 -22.90
N LEU A 314 15.25 -1.29 -23.55
CA LEU A 314 16.49 -1.58 -22.84
C LEU A 314 17.11 -0.26 -22.33
N PRO A 315 17.79 -0.27 -21.16
CA PRO A 315 18.60 0.86 -20.73
C PRO A 315 19.66 1.23 -21.77
N GLU A 316 19.88 2.53 -22.00
CA GLU A 316 20.99 3.03 -22.80
C GLU A 316 22.11 3.53 -21.85
N PRO A 317 23.20 2.77 -21.66
CA PRO A 317 24.26 3.17 -20.75
C PRO A 317 25.03 4.37 -21.30
N MET A 318 25.42 5.28 -20.42
CA MET A 318 26.33 6.38 -20.72
C MET A 318 27.68 6.13 -20.08
N ASP A 319 28.78 6.42 -20.79
CA ASP A 319 30.12 6.33 -20.23
C ASP A 319 30.36 7.53 -19.30
N LEU A 320 29.96 7.37 -18.04
CA LEU A 320 30.20 8.33 -16.97
C LEU A 320 31.37 7.84 -16.14
N GLU A 321 32.49 8.56 -16.17
CA GLU A 321 33.59 8.30 -15.22
C GLU A 321 33.11 8.59 -13.79
N ALA A 322 32.81 7.53 -13.04
CA ALA A 322 32.36 7.62 -11.67
C ALA A 322 33.08 6.58 -10.79
N ASP A 323 33.67 7.04 -9.70
CA ASP A 323 34.23 6.15 -8.68
C ASP A 323 33.14 5.66 -7.71
N GLY A 324 33.52 4.75 -6.83
CA GLY A 324 32.60 4.19 -5.83
C GLY A 324 32.05 5.22 -4.84
N ASP A 325 32.83 6.27 -4.54
CA ASP A 325 32.43 7.30 -3.58
C ASP A 325 31.37 8.23 -4.18
N LEU A 326 31.52 8.60 -5.45
CA LEU A 326 30.52 9.39 -6.17
C LEU A 326 29.21 8.63 -6.33
N ILE A 327 29.27 7.33 -6.66
CA ILE A 327 28.08 6.46 -6.75
C ILE A 327 27.40 6.34 -5.38
N ALA A 328 28.17 6.14 -4.30
CA ALA A 328 27.62 6.05 -2.95
C ALA A 328 27.00 7.38 -2.46
N LYS A 329 27.58 8.53 -2.84
CA LYS A 329 26.98 9.85 -2.61
C LYS A 329 25.66 9.98 -3.38
N GLY A 330 25.66 9.60 -4.65
CA GLY A 330 24.49 9.61 -5.52
C GLY A 330 23.34 8.77 -5.01
N ASP A 331 23.64 7.57 -4.49
CA ASP A 331 22.68 6.65 -3.88
C ASP A 331 21.95 7.30 -2.70
N LYS A 332 22.68 7.94 -1.78
CA LYS A 332 22.10 8.65 -0.64
C LYS A 332 21.22 9.82 -1.07
N LEU A 333 21.71 10.64 -2.00
CA LEU A 333 20.97 11.79 -2.51
C LEU A 333 19.70 11.37 -3.26
N TYR A 334 19.79 10.31 -4.06
CA TYR A 334 18.64 9.71 -4.73
C TYR A 334 17.58 9.26 -3.72
N HIS A 335 18.00 8.52 -2.68
CA HIS A 335 17.06 8.03 -1.68
C HIS A 335 16.44 9.17 -0.86
N HIS A 336 17.15 10.27 -0.64
CA HIS A 336 16.59 11.43 0.07
C HIS A 336 15.56 12.21 -0.76
N ASN A 337 15.74 12.29 -2.08
CA ASN A 337 14.99 13.24 -2.92
C ASN A 337 14.02 12.59 -3.91
N CYS A 338 14.32 11.38 -4.38
CA CYS A 338 13.65 10.76 -5.52
C CYS A 338 12.83 9.52 -5.14
N VAL A 339 13.16 8.87 -4.02
CA VAL A 339 12.63 7.54 -3.64
C VAL A 339 11.11 7.47 -3.54
N TYR A 340 10.46 8.55 -3.11
CA TYR A 340 9.02 8.55 -2.90
C TYR A 340 8.23 8.49 -4.21
N CYS A 341 8.82 8.90 -5.33
CA CYS A 341 8.18 8.84 -6.65
C CYS A 341 8.75 7.72 -7.53
N HIS A 342 10.04 7.42 -7.41
CA HIS A 342 10.75 6.48 -8.29
C HIS A 342 11.15 5.17 -7.60
N GLY A 343 10.84 5.02 -6.32
CA GLY A 343 11.01 3.81 -5.52
C GLY A 343 12.45 3.55 -5.04
N PRO A 344 12.65 2.75 -3.97
CA PRO A 344 13.97 2.33 -3.52
C PRO A 344 14.75 1.62 -4.63
N GLY A 345 16.05 1.94 -4.77
CA GLY A 345 16.87 1.37 -5.85
C GLY A 345 16.42 1.73 -7.27
N ALA A 346 15.65 2.81 -7.44
CA ALA A 346 14.98 3.18 -8.69
C ALA A 346 13.99 2.14 -9.23
N ILE A 347 13.43 1.34 -8.32
CA ILE A 347 12.39 0.34 -8.62
C ILE A 347 11.02 1.02 -8.54
N SER A 348 10.61 1.58 -9.67
CA SER A 348 9.37 2.36 -9.76
C SER A 348 8.13 1.54 -10.09
N ASN A 349 6.97 2.20 -10.04
CA ASN A 349 5.69 1.75 -10.60
C ASN A 349 5.83 1.43 -12.10
N PRO A 350 5.18 0.38 -12.64
CA PRO A 350 5.01 0.22 -14.09
C PRO A 350 4.32 1.41 -14.80
N ASN A 351 3.55 2.24 -14.08
CA ASN A 351 2.89 3.44 -14.60
C ASN A 351 3.71 4.73 -14.39
N MET A 352 4.91 4.65 -13.81
CA MET A 352 5.84 5.77 -13.66
C MET A 352 7.08 5.56 -14.54
N VAL A 353 7.84 6.63 -14.78
CA VAL A 353 9.11 6.51 -15.51
C VAL A 353 10.11 5.68 -14.67
N ASP A 354 10.62 4.61 -15.28
CA ASP A 354 11.68 3.77 -14.73
C ASP A 354 13.03 4.42 -15.03
N LEU A 355 13.63 5.08 -14.03
CA LEU A 355 14.90 5.80 -14.17
C LEU A 355 16.09 4.89 -14.47
N ARG A 356 15.94 3.57 -14.33
CA ARG A 356 16.98 2.60 -14.73
C ARG A 356 17.01 2.40 -16.24
N ARG A 357 16.01 2.90 -16.96
CA ARG A 357 15.81 2.73 -18.41
C ARG A 357 15.75 4.08 -19.14
N MET A 358 16.52 5.06 -18.66
CA MET A 358 16.68 6.33 -19.35
C MET A 358 17.22 6.10 -20.76
N ASP A 359 16.72 6.89 -21.71
CA ASP A 359 17.27 6.97 -23.07
C ASP A 359 18.36 8.06 -23.15
N ALA A 360 19.12 8.08 -24.24
CA ALA A 360 20.22 9.01 -24.44
C ALA A 360 19.81 10.48 -24.27
N GLU A 361 18.63 10.87 -24.76
CA GLU A 361 18.10 12.23 -24.60
C GLU A 361 17.85 12.56 -23.12
N THR A 362 17.29 11.62 -22.36
CA THR A 362 17.08 11.81 -20.92
C THR A 362 18.41 11.90 -20.16
N HIS A 363 19.42 11.10 -20.53
CA HIS A 363 20.76 11.21 -19.96
C HIS A 363 21.40 12.58 -20.26
N GLU A 364 21.34 13.06 -21.51
CA GLU A 364 21.92 14.35 -21.91
C GLU A 364 21.28 15.53 -21.17
N ASN A 365 19.97 15.45 -20.92
CA ASN A 365 19.21 16.51 -20.26
C ASN A 365 19.03 16.32 -18.74
N PHE A 366 19.69 15.32 -18.14
CA PHE A 366 19.41 14.89 -16.76
C PHE A 366 19.49 16.03 -15.75
N ILE A 367 20.55 16.84 -15.81
CA ILE A 367 20.77 17.98 -14.90
C ILE A 367 19.63 19.01 -15.03
N ALA A 368 19.25 19.34 -16.25
CA ALA A 368 18.18 20.31 -16.51
C ALA A 368 16.82 19.78 -15.99
N ILE A 369 16.54 18.50 -16.18
CA ILE A 369 15.31 17.85 -15.71
C ILE A 369 15.25 17.87 -14.17
N VAL A 370 16.33 17.52 -13.48
CA VAL A 370 16.31 17.43 -12.01
C VAL A 370 16.31 18.82 -11.37
N LEU A 371 17.11 19.77 -11.86
CA LEU A 371 17.17 21.11 -11.25
C LEU A 371 15.99 22.00 -11.63
N GLY A 372 15.54 21.93 -12.89
CA GLY A 372 14.47 22.77 -13.43
C GLY A 372 13.08 22.12 -13.46
N GLY A 373 12.99 20.81 -13.22
CA GLY A 373 11.79 20.03 -13.46
C GLY A 373 11.55 19.77 -14.95
N ARG A 374 10.53 18.97 -15.25
CA ARG A 374 10.05 18.75 -16.61
C ARG A 374 8.57 19.06 -16.64
N ASP A 375 8.20 20.17 -17.31
CA ASP A 375 6.82 20.62 -17.52
C ASP A 375 5.87 20.15 -16.40
N ALA A 376 6.09 20.68 -15.18
CA ALA A 376 5.50 20.14 -13.95
C ALA A 376 3.96 20.00 -14.02
N HIS A 377 3.31 20.83 -14.84
CA HIS A 377 1.87 20.76 -15.07
C HIS A 377 1.41 19.60 -15.96
N LYS A 378 2.30 19.02 -16.79
CA LYS A 378 2.00 17.87 -17.66
C LYS A 378 2.54 16.55 -17.14
N THR A 379 3.75 16.53 -16.57
CA THR A 379 4.38 15.27 -16.14
C THR A 379 4.57 15.15 -14.63
N GLY A 380 4.33 16.22 -13.86
CA GLY A 380 4.47 16.20 -12.41
C GLY A 380 5.92 16.16 -11.88
N MET A 381 6.93 16.29 -12.75
CA MET A 381 8.34 16.29 -12.33
C MET A 381 8.77 17.70 -11.90
N ILE A 382 8.97 17.87 -10.59
CA ILE A 382 9.39 19.14 -9.99
C ILE A 382 10.90 19.39 -10.18
N GLY A 383 11.31 20.65 -10.03
CA GLY A 383 12.72 21.01 -9.95
C GLY A 383 13.24 21.01 -8.52
N PHE A 384 14.52 20.66 -8.34
CA PHE A 384 15.17 20.51 -7.04
C PHE A 384 16.30 21.55 -6.82
N SER A 385 16.34 22.62 -7.61
CA SER A 385 17.39 23.66 -7.55
C SER A 385 17.48 24.43 -6.23
N ASP A 386 16.45 24.36 -5.38
CA ASP A 386 16.45 25.03 -4.07
C ASP A 386 17.37 24.35 -3.03
N HIS A 387 17.82 23.10 -3.25
CA HIS A 387 18.60 22.32 -2.27
C HIS A 387 19.53 21.26 -2.88
N LEU A 388 19.48 21.00 -4.19
CA LEU A 388 20.49 20.19 -4.90
C LEU A 388 21.40 21.08 -5.75
N SER A 389 22.71 20.88 -5.61
CA SER A 389 23.71 21.46 -6.51
C SER A 389 23.85 20.66 -7.82
N VAL A 390 24.55 21.23 -8.80
CA VAL A 390 24.87 20.50 -10.05
C VAL A 390 25.68 19.24 -9.75
N GLU A 391 26.62 19.34 -8.82
CA GLU A 391 27.48 18.24 -8.38
C GLU A 391 26.69 17.13 -7.68
N ASP A 392 25.66 17.50 -6.90
CA ASP A 392 24.75 16.53 -6.28
C ASP A 392 23.95 15.77 -7.35
N VAL A 393 23.45 16.49 -8.36
CA VAL A 393 22.70 15.88 -9.46
C VAL A 393 23.59 14.98 -10.33
N GLN A 394 24.85 15.35 -10.55
CA GLN A 394 25.83 14.49 -11.22
C GLN A 394 26.06 13.18 -10.44
N ALA A 395 26.15 13.25 -9.11
CA ALA A 395 26.27 12.05 -8.28
C ALA A 395 25.04 11.14 -8.42
N ILE A 396 23.82 11.71 -8.37
CA ILE A 396 22.58 10.95 -8.61
C ILE A 396 22.59 10.31 -10.00
N HIS A 397 23.04 11.03 -11.03
CA HIS A 397 23.11 10.52 -12.40
C HIS A 397 24.07 9.34 -12.52
N ALA A 398 25.26 9.44 -11.91
CA ALA A 398 26.24 8.36 -11.87
C ALA A 398 25.67 7.09 -11.20
N TYR A 399 24.96 7.27 -10.07
CA TYR A 399 24.26 6.17 -9.41
C TYR A 399 23.21 5.51 -10.31
N LEU A 400 22.32 6.29 -10.92
CA LEU A 400 21.25 5.77 -11.78
C LEU A 400 21.80 5.10 -13.04
N ASN A 401 22.87 5.65 -13.63
CA ASN A 401 23.58 5.02 -14.74
C ASN A 401 24.11 3.64 -14.32
N LYS A 402 24.72 3.53 -13.13
CA LYS A 402 25.20 2.25 -12.63
C LYS A 402 24.09 1.23 -12.43
N VAL A 403 22.94 1.66 -11.90
CA VAL A 403 21.76 0.78 -11.75
C VAL A 403 21.20 0.38 -13.13
N GLY A 404 21.25 1.27 -14.11
CA GLY A 404 20.87 1.01 -15.50
C GLY A 404 21.78 -0.03 -16.18
N GLU A 405 23.10 0.09 -16.04
CA GLU A 405 24.07 -0.91 -16.51
C GLU A 405 23.79 -2.30 -15.93
N ASN A 406 23.62 -2.38 -14.60
CA ASN A 406 23.31 -3.63 -13.91
C ASN A 406 21.98 -4.24 -14.42
N THR A 407 21.01 -3.38 -14.79
CA THR A 407 19.74 -3.81 -15.39
C THR A 407 19.95 -4.34 -16.81
N LEU A 408 20.77 -3.68 -17.63
CA LEU A 408 21.08 -4.13 -18.98
C LEU A 408 21.81 -5.49 -18.97
N GLU A 409 22.84 -5.64 -18.12
CA GLU A 409 23.56 -6.90 -17.93
C GLU A 409 22.62 -8.04 -17.56
N ARG A 410 21.68 -7.79 -16.63
CA ARG A 410 20.65 -8.76 -16.24
C ARG A 410 19.76 -9.13 -17.42
N GLU A 411 19.32 -8.17 -18.22
CA GLU A 411 18.45 -8.43 -19.37
C GLU A 411 19.15 -9.17 -20.49
N GLN A 412 20.46 -9.02 -20.63
CA GLN A 412 21.29 -9.73 -21.61
C GLN A 412 21.81 -11.09 -21.12
N ALA A 413 21.71 -11.38 -19.82
CA ALA A 413 22.16 -12.67 -19.26
C ALA A 413 21.45 -13.87 -19.92
N SER A 414 22.19 -14.99 -20.04
CA SER A 414 21.70 -16.20 -20.71
C SER A 414 20.50 -16.82 -19.98
N GLY A 415 19.63 -17.49 -20.75
CA GLY A 415 18.39 -18.09 -20.21
C GLY A 415 18.63 -19.11 -19.10
N PHE A 416 19.74 -19.85 -19.14
CA PHE A 416 20.09 -20.81 -18.08
C PHE A 416 20.33 -20.11 -16.73
N TRP A 417 21.18 -19.07 -16.72
CA TRP A 417 21.53 -18.36 -15.48
C TRP A 417 20.33 -17.59 -14.92
N LYS A 418 19.47 -17.04 -15.78
CA LYS A 418 18.19 -16.42 -15.35
C LYS A 418 17.30 -17.43 -14.64
N THR A 419 17.07 -18.60 -15.25
CA THR A 419 16.24 -19.65 -14.64
C THR A 419 16.83 -20.18 -13.34
N PHE A 420 18.15 -20.40 -13.29
CA PHE A 420 18.83 -20.89 -12.10
C PHE A 420 18.75 -19.90 -10.93
N LYS A 421 19.07 -18.62 -11.17
CA LYS A 421 18.92 -17.55 -10.17
C LYS A 421 17.47 -17.41 -9.73
N GLY A 422 16.52 -17.42 -10.66
CA GLY A 422 15.09 -17.35 -10.35
C GLY A 422 14.62 -18.48 -9.42
N ALA A 423 15.13 -19.70 -9.61
CA ALA A 423 14.84 -20.83 -8.72
C ALA A 423 15.40 -20.58 -7.30
N ILE A 424 16.64 -20.10 -7.18
CA ILE A 424 17.24 -19.76 -5.89
C ILE A 424 16.45 -18.65 -5.19
N TYR A 425 16.11 -17.57 -5.91
CA TYR A 425 15.37 -16.44 -5.36
C TYR A 425 13.95 -16.83 -4.94
N SER A 426 13.32 -17.77 -5.65
CA SER A 426 12.03 -18.34 -5.25
C SER A 426 12.14 -19.11 -3.93
N VAL A 427 13.22 -19.88 -3.73
CA VAL A 427 13.48 -20.58 -2.45
C VAL A 427 13.71 -19.58 -1.32
N LEU A 428 14.53 -18.56 -1.54
CA LEU A 428 14.78 -17.51 -0.54
C LEU A 428 13.50 -16.75 -0.20
N GLY A 429 12.68 -16.39 -1.18
CA GLY A 429 11.38 -15.78 -0.95
C GLY A 429 10.43 -16.68 -0.14
N ALA A 430 10.43 -18.00 -0.39
CA ALA A 430 9.64 -18.94 0.41
C ALA A 430 10.11 -19.00 1.87
N ILE A 431 11.43 -18.98 2.11
CA ILE A 431 12.02 -18.90 3.45
C ILE A 431 11.58 -17.60 4.15
N THR A 432 11.65 -16.46 3.46
CA THR A 432 11.16 -15.18 4.00
C THR A 432 9.68 -15.24 4.35
N SER A 433 8.84 -15.76 3.46
CA SER A 433 7.40 -15.94 3.71
C SER A 433 7.13 -16.80 4.95
N PHE A 434 7.95 -17.83 5.18
CA PHE A 434 7.85 -18.68 6.37
C PHE A 434 8.19 -17.91 7.65
N PHE A 435 9.30 -17.16 7.67
CA PHE A 435 9.67 -16.36 8.84
C PHE A 435 8.69 -15.22 9.12
N VAL A 436 8.18 -14.55 8.08
CA VAL A 436 7.11 -13.54 8.23
C VAL A 436 5.86 -14.17 8.84
N SER A 437 5.48 -15.36 8.38
CA SER A 437 4.32 -16.07 8.93
C SER A 437 4.53 -16.51 10.38
N ILE A 438 5.74 -16.96 10.74
CA ILE A 438 6.10 -17.26 12.13
C ILE A 438 6.04 -16.00 12.99
N PHE A 439 6.62 -14.89 12.53
CA PHE A 439 6.59 -13.63 13.26
C PHE A 439 5.15 -13.18 13.52
N ASN A 440 4.31 -13.14 12.47
CA ASN A 440 2.90 -12.77 12.61
C ASN A 440 2.16 -13.74 13.54
N TRP A 441 2.45 -15.04 13.48
CA TRP A 441 1.86 -16.03 14.39
C TRP A 441 2.28 -15.82 15.84
N ILE A 442 3.56 -15.53 16.12
CA ILE A 442 4.03 -15.22 17.48
C ILE A 442 3.33 -13.98 18.02
N MET A 443 3.18 -12.94 17.20
CA MET A 443 2.50 -11.71 17.60
C MET A 443 1.00 -11.93 17.85
N ASN A 444 0.36 -12.84 17.12
CA ASN A 444 -1.05 -13.22 17.31
C ASN A 444 -1.28 -14.25 18.43
N ALA A 445 -0.32 -15.13 18.73
CA ALA A 445 -0.50 -16.18 19.73
C ALA A 445 -0.35 -15.64 21.17
N GLY A 446 0.04 -14.38 21.33
CA GLY A 446 0.14 -13.66 22.60
C GLY A 446 -1.08 -12.83 22.98
N SER A 447 -2.09 -12.72 22.10
CA SER A 447 -3.38 -12.04 22.34
C SER A 447 -4.47 -13.03 22.71
#